data_AF-A0A1Z5KII2-F1
#
_entry.id   AF-A0A1Z5KII2-F1
#
_cell.length_a   1.000
_cell.length_b   1.000
_cell.length_c   1.000
_cell.angle_alpha   90.00
_cell.angle_beta   90.00
_cell.angle_gamma   90.00
#
_symmetry.space_group_name_H-M   'P 1'
#
loop_
_entity.id
_entity.type
_entity.pdbx_description
1 polymer ?
#
loop_
_entity_poly.entity_id
_entity_poly.type
_entity_poly.pdbx_seq_one_letter_code
_entity_poly.pdbx_strand_id
1 'polypeptide(L)'
;MTCLSINFFLLLPTISITALSDLAATITRRSPMYNFGPASKRDTVLFSAERPGNPPGKNDPIPDERVVEWIQFMQEKEQNIHTVVALLDENELVNYEPTGLLTLYRQYGLKCQVQSMNDPRAAHNLFQLFEHAEAAQQRVVTHCTGGIGRCGRVAGAWLMHRYQLTPEQASQETLQCAQHVGMIRACDPIQLKQWFDTQQLGYS
;
A
#
# COMPACT_ATOMS: atom_id res chain seq x y z
N MET A 1 -54.92 47.58 -26.69
CA MET A 1 -53.61 46.94 -26.96
C MET A 1 -52.60 47.46 -25.95
N THR A 2 -52.33 46.70 -24.90
CA THR A 2 -51.15 46.89 -24.03
C THR A 2 -50.82 45.53 -23.43
N CYS A 3 -49.65 45.00 -23.80
CA CYS A 3 -49.16 43.68 -23.41
C CYS A 3 -48.20 43.87 -22.22
N LEU A 4 -48.50 43.26 -21.07
CA LEU A 4 -47.56 43.16 -19.94
C LEU A 4 -46.75 41.87 -20.08
N SER A 5 -45.45 42.00 -20.28
CA SER A 5 -44.47 40.91 -20.19
C SER A 5 -43.78 40.96 -18.82
N ILE A 6 -44.05 39.96 -17.98
CA ILE A 6 -43.34 39.74 -16.71
C ILE A 6 -42.13 38.85 -17.01
N ASN A 7 -40.93 39.42 -16.86
CA ASN A 7 -39.67 38.66 -16.92
C ASN A 7 -39.46 37.91 -15.60
N PHE A 8 -39.56 36.58 -15.66
CA PHE A 8 -39.20 35.68 -14.56
C PHE A 8 -37.68 35.47 -14.58
N PHE A 9 -36.94 36.30 -13.82
CA PHE A 9 -35.51 36.09 -13.61
C PHE A 9 -35.31 34.88 -12.70
N LEU A 10 -34.88 33.76 -13.28
CA LEU A 10 -34.43 32.58 -12.55
C LEU A 10 -33.12 32.90 -11.82
N LEU A 11 -33.15 32.90 -10.50
CA LEU A 11 -31.97 32.91 -9.63
C LEU A 11 -31.29 31.54 -9.72
N LEU A 12 -30.19 31.45 -10.49
CA LEU A 12 -29.27 30.31 -10.39
C LEU A 12 -28.35 30.54 -9.18
N PRO A 13 -28.14 29.53 -8.30
CA PRO A 13 -27.22 29.66 -7.18
C PRO A 13 -25.78 29.80 -7.69
N THR A 14 -25.10 30.84 -7.23
CA THR A 14 -23.67 31.06 -7.49
C THR A 14 -22.87 30.00 -6.74
N ILE A 15 -22.31 29.03 -7.46
CA ILE A 15 -21.33 28.11 -6.89
C ILE A 15 -20.08 28.93 -6.54
N SER A 16 -19.71 28.94 -5.26
CA SER A 16 -18.53 29.67 -4.79
C SER A 16 -17.25 29.12 -5.41
N ILE A 17 -16.31 30.00 -5.74
CA ILE A 17 -14.98 29.66 -6.28
C ILE A 17 -14.23 28.67 -5.36
N THR A 18 -14.46 28.74 -4.04
CA THR A 18 -13.91 27.79 -3.06
C THR A 18 -14.43 26.36 -3.23
N ALA A 19 -15.72 26.19 -3.54
CA ALA A 19 -16.29 24.86 -3.80
C ALA A 19 -15.77 24.26 -5.10
N LEU A 20 -15.47 25.10 -6.10
CA LEU A 20 -14.83 24.69 -7.35
C LEU A 20 -13.35 24.33 -7.15
N SER A 21 -12.63 25.03 -6.27
CA SER A 21 -11.25 24.66 -5.94
C SER A 21 -11.15 23.36 -5.13
N ASP A 22 -12.07 23.12 -4.21
CA ASP A 22 -12.13 21.87 -3.45
C ASP A 22 -12.51 20.68 -4.35
N LEU A 23 -13.42 20.90 -5.31
CA LEU A 23 -13.78 19.89 -6.31
C LEU A 23 -12.63 19.62 -7.30
N ALA A 24 -11.90 20.66 -7.73
CA ALA A 24 -10.72 20.53 -8.60
C ALA A 24 -9.54 19.84 -7.88
N ALA A 25 -9.34 20.10 -6.58
CA ALA A 25 -8.36 19.40 -5.74
C ALA A 25 -8.73 17.93 -5.52
N THR A 26 -10.04 17.62 -5.51
CA THR A 26 -10.55 16.24 -5.41
C THR A 26 -10.33 15.44 -6.70
N ILE A 27 -10.29 16.11 -7.86
CA ILE A 27 -10.22 15.47 -9.19
C ILE A 27 -8.77 15.21 -9.67
N THR A 28 -7.74 15.72 -8.99
CA THR A 28 -6.34 15.68 -9.49
C THR A 28 -5.34 14.99 -8.58
N ARG A 29 -5.75 14.08 -7.68
CA ARG A 29 -4.79 13.21 -6.98
C ARG A 29 -4.33 12.10 -7.91
N ARG A 30 -3.23 12.34 -8.63
CA ARG A 30 -2.45 11.29 -9.29
C ARG A 30 -2.08 10.24 -8.25
N SER A 31 -2.39 8.97 -8.52
CA SER A 31 -1.97 7.87 -7.66
C SER A 31 -0.46 7.95 -7.41
N PRO A 32 0.01 7.70 -6.17
CA PRO A 32 1.42 7.75 -5.86
C PRO A 32 2.16 6.71 -6.71
N MET A 33 3.39 7.04 -7.07
CA MET A 33 4.25 6.13 -7.83
C MET A 33 4.35 4.79 -7.09
N TYR A 34 4.22 3.70 -7.84
CA TYR A 34 4.18 2.32 -7.33
C TYR A 34 3.14 2.04 -6.26
N ASN A 35 2.06 2.84 -6.20
CA ASN A 35 1.06 2.74 -5.15
C ASN A 35 1.72 2.76 -3.75
N PHE A 36 2.84 3.48 -3.60
CA PHE A 36 3.69 3.47 -2.41
C PHE A 36 3.16 4.37 -1.30
N GLY A 37 3.26 3.90 -0.06
CA GLY A 37 3.01 4.73 1.12
C GLY A 37 2.86 3.93 2.42
N PRO A 38 2.66 4.64 3.55
CA PRO A 38 2.72 4.06 4.88
C PRO A 38 1.46 3.26 5.24
N ALA A 39 1.59 2.32 6.17
CA ALA A 39 0.47 1.55 6.72
C ALA A 39 -0.57 2.46 7.39
N SER A 40 -0.14 3.51 8.10
CA SER A 40 -1.00 4.56 8.61
C SER A 40 -0.28 5.91 8.73
N LYS A 41 -1.00 6.97 9.08
CA LYS A 41 -0.42 8.32 9.29
C LYS A 41 0.61 8.36 10.42
N ARG A 42 0.47 7.48 11.43
CA ARG A 42 1.35 7.43 12.60
C ARG A 42 2.45 6.37 12.48
N ASP A 43 2.30 5.43 11.56
CA ASP A 43 3.30 4.39 11.36
C ASP A 43 4.46 4.91 10.50
N THR A 44 5.68 4.72 11.00
CA THR A 44 6.91 5.19 10.33
C THR A 44 7.81 4.04 9.90
N VAL A 45 7.38 2.79 10.11
CA VAL A 45 8.19 1.57 9.93
C VAL A 45 7.72 0.82 8.69
N LEU A 46 6.41 0.57 8.60
CA LEU A 46 5.80 -0.25 7.55
C LEU A 46 5.23 0.62 6.43
N PHE A 47 5.78 0.40 5.25
CA PHE A 47 5.28 0.90 3.98
C PHE A 47 4.77 -0.27 3.13
N SER A 48 4.00 0.07 2.11
CA SER A 48 3.52 -0.89 1.13
C SER A 48 3.57 -0.32 -0.28
N ALA A 49 3.69 -1.18 -1.28
CA ALA A 49 3.73 -0.82 -2.69
C ALA A 49 3.20 -1.94 -3.58
N GLU A 50 2.99 -1.65 -4.86
CA GLU A 50 2.86 -2.66 -5.91
C GLU A 50 4.22 -3.30 -6.23
N ARG A 51 4.18 -4.47 -6.88
CA ARG A 51 5.41 -5.17 -7.28
C ARG A 51 6.18 -4.38 -8.35
N PRO A 52 7.51 -4.57 -8.46
CA PRO A 52 8.25 -4.00 -9.58
C PRO A 52 7.70 -4.48 -10.91
N GLY A 53 7.63 -3.57 -11.88
CA GLY A 53 7.09 -3.83 -13.22
C GLY A 53 5.57 -3.71 -13.36
N ASN A 54 4.80 -3.47 -12.28
CA ASN A 54 3.33 -3.32 -12.38
C ASN A 54 2.90 -2.17 -13.33
N PRO A 55 1.86 -2.37 -14.18
CA PRO A 55 1.26 -3.64 -14.57
C PRO A 55 1.95 -4.27 -15.79
N PRO A 56 2.47 -5.50 -15.71
CA PRO A 56 2.51 -6.41 -16.85
C PRO A 56 1.30 -7.36 -16.79
N GLY A 57 0.97 -8.04 -17.90
CA GLY A 57 0.05 -9.17 -17.88
C GLY A 57 0.46 -10.20 -16.84
N LYS A 58 -0.51 -11.00 -16.34
CA LYS A 58 -0.30 -11.91 -15.19
C LYS A 58 0.95 -12.80 -15.33
N ASN A 59 1.32 -13.15 -16.56
CA ASN A 59 2.43 -14.06 -16.89
C ASN A 59 3.49 -13.43 -17.81
N ASP A 60 3.48 -12.10 -18.01
CA ASP A 60 4.50 -11.49 -18.86
C ASP A 60 5.83 -11.43 -18.07
N PRO A 61 6.96 -11.80 -18.71
CA PRO A 61 8.27 -11.59 -18.11
C PRO A 61 8.48 -10.12 -17.75
N ILE A 62 9.03 -9.89 -16.56
CA ILE A 62 9.33 -8.57 -16.05
C ILE A 62 10.82 -8.31 -16.26
N PRO A 63 11.20 -7.32 -17.08
CA PRO A 63 12.60 -7.02 -17.32
C PRO A 63 13.30 -6.54 -16.04
N ASP A 64 14.58 -6.90 -15.88
CA ASP A 64 15.42 -6.48 -14.77
C ASP A 64 15.43 -4.95 -14.63
N GLU A 65 15.38 -4.20 -15.72
CA GLU A 65 15.36 -2.72 -15.71
C GLU A 65 14.16 -2.17 -14.93
N ARG A 66 13.00 -2.83 -15.04
CA ARG A 66 11.78 -2.42 -14.30
C ARG A 66 11.88 -2.73 -12.82
N VAL A 67 12.66 -3.75 -12.46
CA VAL A 67 12.99 -4.05 -11.06
C VAL A 67 13.96 -3.01 -10.53
N VAL A 68 14.98 -2.66 -11.30
CA VAL A 68 16.00 -1.66 -10.94
C VAL A 68 15.38 -0.28 -10.74
N GLU A 69 14.50 0.17 -11.65
CA GLU A 69 13.77 1.44 -11.50
C GLU A 69 12.98 1.49 -10.18
N TRP A 70 12.28 0.40 -9.85
CA TRP A 70 11.52 0.31 -8.59
C TRP A 70 12.45 0.32 -7.37
N ILE A 71 13.57 -0.40 -7.42
CA ILE A 71 14.59 -0.42 -6.34
C ILE A 71 15.13 0.98 -6.09
N GLN A 72 15.48 1.70 -7.17
CA GLN A 72 16.00 3.06 -7.09
C GLN A 72 14.99 4.00 -6.40
N PHE A 73 13.71 3.94 -6.79
CA PHE A 73 12.66 4.70 -6.10
C PHE A 73 12.53 4.35 -4.62
N MET A 74 12.65 3.06 -4.25
CA MET A 74 12.57 2.66 -2.84
C MET A 74 13.74 3.16 -2.00
N GLN A 75 14.92 3.28 -2.61
CA GLN A 75 16.16 3.73 -1.97
C GLN A 75 16.37 5.25 -2.01
N GLU A 76 15.53 6.00 -2.74
CA GLU A 76 15.51 7.46 -2.67
C GLU A 76 15.41 7.93 -1.22
N LYS A 77 15.99 9.11 -0.94
CA LYS A 77 16.17 9.64 0.41
C LYS A 77 14.85 9.80 1.15
N GLU A 78 13.79 10.10 0.43
CA GLU A 78 12.45 10.34 0.94
C GLU A 78 11.79 9.05 1.42
N GLN A 79 11.96 7.94 0.69
CA GLN A 79 11.40 6.62 0.97
C GLN A 79 12.30 5.85 1.94
N ASN A 80 13.61 5.87 1.71
CA ASN A 80 14.65 5.32 2.59
C ASN A 80 14.38 3.87 3.02
N ILE A 81 13.92 3.03 2.09
CA ILE A 81 13.62 1.62 2.33
C ILE A 81 14.93 0.81 2.34
N HIS A 82 15.06 -0.05 3.36
CA HIS A 82 16.22 -0.93 3.51
C HIS A 82 15.85 -2.42 3.38
N THR A 83 14.60 -2.74 3.66
CA THR A 83 14.10 -4.11 3.71
C THR A 83 12.82 -4.24 2.87
N VAL A 84 12.79 -5.26 2.02
CA VAL A 84 11.65 -5.58 1.16
C VAL A 84 11.05 -6.93 1.56
N VAL A 85 9.73 -6.97 1.70
CA VAL A 85 8.97 -8.20 1.89
C VAL A 85 8.10 -8.42 0.66
N ALA A 86 8.42 -9.46 -0.12
CA ALA A 86 7.60 -9.90 -1.23
C ALA A 86 6.50 -10.84 -0.72
N LEU A 87 5.24 -10.45 -0.89
CA LEU A 87 4.06 -11.26 -0.54
C LEU A 87 3.57 -12.11 -1.72
N LEU A 88 4.43 -12.30 -2.73
CA LEU A 88 4.16 -13.01 -3.98
C LEU A 88 4.26 -14.53 -3.78
N ASP A 89 3.48 -15.29 -4.53
CA ASP A 89 3.64 -16.74 -4.61
C ASP A 89 4.67 -17.14 -5.69
N GLU A 90 5.04 -18.42 -5.75
CA GLU A 90 6.02 -18.94 -6.71
C GLU A 90 5.62 -18.69 -8.17
N ASN A 91 4.32 -18.75 -8.47
CA ASN A 91 3.79 -18.52 -9.82
C ASN A 91 3.87 -17.04 -10.22
N GLU A 92 3.94 -16.12 -9.26
CA GLU A 92 4.16 -14.70 -9.50
C GLU A 92 5.66 -14.37 -9.56
N LEU A 93 6.51 -15.12 -8.84
CA LEU A 93 7.96 -14.93 -8.81
C LEU A 93 8.66 -15.40 -10.09
N VAL A 94 8.11 -16.41 -10.77
CA VAL A 94 8.66 -16.93 -12.05
C VAL A 94 8.74 -15.86 -13.14
N ASN A 95 7.95 -14.78 -13.05
CA ASN A 95 7.97 -13.68 -14.01
C ASN A 95 9.29 -12.87 -13.98
N TYR A 96 10.14 -13.08 -12.97
CA TYR A 96 11.42 -12.36 -12.81
C TYR A 96 12.64 -13.22 -13.19
N GLU A 97 12.43 -14.40 -13.76
CA GLU A 97 13.51 -15.24 -14.29
C GLU A 97 14.10 -14.64 -15.58
N PRO A 98 15.40 -14.84 -15.87
CA PRO A 98 16.31 -15.78 -15.21
C PRO A 98 17.10 -15.21 -14.01
N THR A 99 17.11 -13.89 -13.80
CA THR A 99 17.94 -13.28 -12.74
C THR A 99 17.31 -13.53 -11.36
N GLY A 100 15.98 -13.44 -11.28
CA GLY A 100 15.19 -13.62 -10.07
C GLY A 100 15.07 -12.32 -9.25
N LEU A 101 13.85 -12.04 -8.78
CA LEU A 101 13.52 -10.81 -8.05
C LEU A 101 14.40 -10.57 -6.82
N LEU A 102 14.57 -11.60 -5.99
CA LEU A 102 15.34 -11.51 -4.75
C LEU A 102 16.84 -11.37 -5.01
N THR A 103 17.33 -11.94 -6.10
CA THR A 103 18.73 -11.76 -6.52
C THR A 103 19.00 -10.30 -6.82
N LEU A 104 18.13 -9.66 -7.61
CA LEU A 104 18.22 -8.23 -7.91
C LEU A 104 18.14 -7.37 -6.65
N TYR A 105 17.18 -7.63 -5.74
CA TYR A 105 17.13 -6.90 -4.47
C TYR A 105 18.46 -6.96 -3.70
N ARG A 106 19.06 -8.15 -3.57
CA ARG A 106 20.34 -8.32 -2.85
C ARG A 106 21.52 -7.65 -3.56
N GLN A 107 21.57 -7.72 -4.90
CA GLN A 107 22.62 -7.06 -5.68
C GLN A 107 22.65 -5.55 -5.47
N TYR A 108 21.49 -4.94 -5.25
CA TYR A 108 21.35 -3.52 -4.95
C TYR A 108 21.33 -3.21 -3.44
N GLY A 109 21.74 -4.17 -2.60
CA GLY A 109 21.93 -3.96 -1.17
C GLY A 109 20.66 -3.92 -0.32
N LEU A 110 19.50 -4.28 -0.87
CA LEU A 110 18.27 -4.44 -0.10
C LEU A 110 18.28 -5.77 0.65
N LYS A 111 17.88 -5.74 1.92
CA LYS A 111 17.47 -6.97 2.62
C LYS A 111 16.13 -7.40 2.05
N CYS A 112 15.95 -8.70 1.79
CA CYS A 112 14.70 -9.18 1.21
C CYS A 112 14.26 -10.54 1.76
N GLN A 113 12.95 -10.71 1.92
CA GLN A 113 12.33 -12.01 2.19
C GLN A 113 11.05 -12.19 1.37
N VAL A 114 10.72 -13.44 1.06
CA VAL A 114 9.38 -13.81 0.59
C VAL A 114 8.57 -14.27 1.80
N GLN A 115 7.34 -13.78 1.93
CA GLN A 115 6.41 -14.26 2.95
C GLN A 115 5.11 -14.70 2.28
N SER A 116 4.84 -16.00 2.33
CA SER A 116 3.54 -16.54 1.94
C SER A 116 2.49 -16.10 2.95
N MET A 117 1.34 -15.62 2.47
CA MET A 117 0.19 -15.28 3.32
C MET A 117 -0.55 -16.52 3.85
N ASN A 118 -0.26 -17.70 3.30
CA ASN A 118 -0.86 -18.98 3.74
C ASN A 118 -0.03 -19.67 4.83
N ASP A 119 1.17 -19.17 5.11
CA ASP A 119 1.98 -19.66 6.22
C ASP A 119 1.29 -19.26 7.55
N PRO A 120 0.98 -20.21 8.45
CA PRO A 120 0.36 -19.91 9.73
C PRO A 120 1.27 -19.07 10.64
N ARG A 121 2.56 -18.95 10.35
CA ARG A 121 3.49 -18.08 11.08
C ARG A 121 3.75 -16.74 10.39
N ALA A 122 3.04 -16.43 9.30
CA ALA A 122 3.31 -15.25 8.51
C ALA A 122 3.25 -13.96 9.34
N ALA A 123 2.19 -13.75 10.12
CA ALA A 123 2.09 -12.55 10.95
C ALA A 123 3.21 -12.48 12.00
N HIS A 124 3.52 -13.60 12.68
CA HIS A 124 4.62 -13.64 13.65
C HIS A 124 5.97 -13.23 13.02
N ASN A 125 6.32 -13.84 11.89
CA ASN A 125 7.58 -13.55 11.20
C ASN A 125 7.65 -12.09 10.73
N LEU A 126 6.53 -11.57 10.20
CA LEU A 126 6.43 -10.17 9.77
C LEU A 126 6.55 -9.20 10.94
N PHE A 127 5.87 -9.46 12.06
CA PHE A 127 5.89 -8.57 13.22
C PHE A 127 7.27 -8.54 13.86
N GLN A 128 7.93 -9.69 14.00
CA GLN A 128 9.32 -9.71 14.46
C GLN A 128 10.23 -8.90 13.52
N LEU A 129 10.05 -9.00 12.20
CA LEU A 129 10.83 -8.21 11.25
C LEU A 129 10.55 -6.71 11.40
N PHE A 130 9.28 -6.31 11.56
CA PHE A 130 8.89 -4.90 11.71
C PHE A 130 9.38 -4.32 13.04
N GLU A 131 9.30 -5.06 14.14
CA GLU A 131 9.84 -4.66 15.45
C GLU A 131 11.36 -4.49 15.42
N HIS A 132 12.09 -5.41 14.77
CA HIS A 132 13.53 -5.24 14.57
C HIS A 132 13.86 -4.02 13.69
N ALA A 133 13.06 -3.76 12.67
CA ALA A 133 13.22 -2.57 11.84
C ALA A 133 12.94 -1.28 12.63
N GLU A 134 11.88 -1.26 13.45
CA GLU A 134 11.57 -0.15 14.35
C GLU A 134 12.72 0.14 15.31
N ALA A 135 13.26 -0.90 15.96
CA ALA A 135 14.39 -0.78 16.88
C ALA A 135 15.67 -0.26 16.19
N ALA A 136 15.85 -0.59 14.90
CA ALA A 136 16.96 -0.13 14.08
C ALA A 136 16.69 1.22 13.38
N GLN A 137 15.51 1.83 13.59
CA GLN A 137 15.04 3.03 12.88
C GLN A 137 15.06 2.87 11.34
N GLN A 138 14.78 1.65 10.87
CA GLN A 138 14.73 1.29 9.46
C GLN A 138 13.30 1.16 8.97
N ARG A 139 13.10 1.43 7.68
CA ARG A 139 11.82 1.28 7.00
C ARG A 139 11.78 -0.02 6.21
N VAL A 140 10.60 -0.63 6.21
CA VAL A 140 10.29 -1.86 5.50
C VAL A 140 9.19 -1.56 4.48
N VAL A 141 9.32 -2.07 3.27
CA VAL A 141 8.22 -2.09 2.30
C VAL A 141 7.73 -3.51 2.09
N THR A 142 6.42 -3.70 2.17
CA THR A 142 5.76 -4.93 1.69
C THR A 142 5.21 -4.69 0.29
N HIS A 143 5.37 -5.65 -0.62
CA HIS A 143 4.69 -5.58 -1.90
C HIS A 143 3.97 -6.88 -2.23
N CYS A 144 2.86 -6.75 -2.94
CA CYS A 144 2.20 -7.83 -3.66
C CYS A 144 1.97 -7.37 -5.09
N THR A 145 1.12 -8.03 -5.88
CA THR A 145 0.93 -7.65 -7.29
C THR A 145 0.51 -6.19 -7.47
N GLY A 146 -0.64 -5.78 -6.94
CA GLY A 146 -1.08 -4.37 -7.02
C GLY A 146 -0.74 -3.53 -5.79
N GLY A 147 -0.18 -4.12 -4.75
CA GLY A 147 -0.02 -3.43 -3.46
C GLY A 147 -1.33 -3.17 -2.71
N ILE A 148 -2.43 -3.82 -3.10
CA ILE A 148 -3.78 -3.48 -2.61
C ILE A 148 -4.24 -4.41 -1.47
N GLY A 149 -4.50 -5.69 -1.79
CA GLY A 149 -5.17 -6.63 -0.86
C GLY A 149 -4.25 -7.25 0.18
N ARG A 150 -3.24 -8.03 -0.25
CA ARG A 150 -2.28 -8.67 0.68
C ARG A 150 -1.53 -7.62 1.51
N CYS A 151 -1.11 -6.53 0.88
CA CYS A 151 -0.46 -5.41 1.56
C CYS A 151 -1.40 -4.71 2.56
N GLY A 152 -2.65 -4.41 2.17
CA GLY A 152 -3.62 -3.83 3.10
C GLY A 152 -3.89 -4.72 4.31
N ARG A 153 -3.97 -6.03 4.10
CA ARG A 153 -4.13 -7.01 5.19
C ARG A 153 -2.92 -7.05 6.13
N VAL A 154 -1.69 -7.07 5.60
CA VAL A 154 -0.47 -7.01 6.43
C VAL A 154 -0.39 -5.69 7.19
N ALA A 155 -0.69 -4.57 6.53
CA ALA A 155 -0.73 -3.25 7.17
C ALA A 155 -1.75 -3.22 8.32
N GLY A 156 -2.99 -3.61 8.08
CA GLY A 156 -4.03 -3.66 9.12
C GLY A 156 -3.64 -4.57 10.29
N ALA A 157 -3.09 -5.74 10.02
CA ALA A 157 -2.66 -6.67 11.07
C ALA A 157 -1.50 -6.13 11.90
N TRP A 158 -0.55 -5.44 11.26
CA TRP A 158 0.51 -4.74 11.98
C TRP A 158 -0.04 -3.65 12.88
N LEU A 159 -1.01 -2.85 12.41
CA LEU A 159 -1.63 -1.81 13.24
C LEU A 159 -2.42 -2.41 14.42
N MET A 160 -3.08 -3.55 14.24
CA MET A 160 -3.71 -4.30 15.34
C MET A 160 -2.67 -4.68 16.39
N HIS A 161 -1.57 -5.31 15.98
CA HIS A 161 -0.49 -5.74 16.87
C HIS A 161 0.20 -4.56 17.58
N ARG A 162 0.61 -3.55 16.82
CA ARG A 162 1.46 -2.46 17.29
C ARG A 162 0.71 -1.45 18.15
N TYR A 163 -0.56 -1.21 17.84
CA TYR A 163 -1.36 -0.15 18.47
C TYR A 163 -2.62 -0.68 19.18
N GLN A 164 -2.75 -2.00 19.32
CA GLN A 164 -3.87 -2.67 20.01
C GLN A 164 -5.25 -2.26 19.47
N LEU A 165 -5.33 -2.13 18.15
CA LEU A 165 -6.57 -1.80 17.46
C LEU A 165 -7.43 -3.05 17.23
N THR A 166 -8.75 -2.86 17.20
CA THR A 166 -9.66 -3.87 16.65
C THR A 166 -9.48 -3.99 15.12
N PRO A 167 -9.93 -5.09 14.49
CA PRO A 167 -9.90 -5.23 13.03
C PRO A 167 -10.57 -4.05 12.30
N GLU A 168 -11.68 -3.53 12.82
CA GLU A 168 -12.43 -2.40 12.26
C GLU A 168 -11.61 -1.11 12.34
N GLN A 169 -11.01 -0.83 13.49
CA GLN A 169 -10.18 0.35 13.69
C GLN A 169 -8.94 0.32 12.80
N ALA A 170 -8.26 -0.82 12.71
CA ALA A 170 -7.07 -0.98 11.87
C ALA A 170 -7.40 -0.89 10.37
N SER A 171 -8.53 -1.51 9.96
CA SER A 171 -9.07 -1.38 8.61
C SER A 171 -9.35 0.07 8.26
N GLN A 172 -10.11 0.76 9.11
CA GLN A 172 -10.47 2.16 8.91
C GLN A 172 -9.22 3.04 8.82
N GLU A 173 -8.26 2.87 9.73
CA GLU A 173 -7.03 3.66 9.75
C GLU A 173 -6.18 3.44 8.49
N THR A 174 -6.05 2.19 8.03
CA THR A 174 -5.34 1.83 6.80
C THR A 174 -6.00 2.50 5.58
N LEU A 175 -7.32 2.42 5.48
CA LEU A 175 -8.07 2.97 4.35
C LEU A 175 -8.06 4.51 4.33
N GLN A 176 -8.21 5.15 5.49
CA GLN A 176 -8.11 6.60 5.62
C GLN A 176 -6.72 7.11 5.25
N CYS A 177 -5.67 6.41 5.70
CA CYS A 177 -4.30 6.73 5.29
C CYS A 177 -4.15 6.63 3.77
N ALA A 178 -4.59 5.51 3.17
CA ALA A 178 -4.49 5.29 1.74
C ALA A 178 -5.20 6.39 0.93
N GLN A 179 -6.44 6.72 1.31
CA GLN A 179 -7.18 7.84 0.72
C GLN A 179 -6.42 9.17 0.90
N HIS A 180 -5.87 9.41 2.09
CA HIS A 180 -5.15 10.64 2.42
C HIS A 180 -3.85 10.81 1.62
N VAL A 181 -3.18 9.73 1.21
CA VAL A 181 -1.96 9.81 0.38
C VAL A 181 -2.18 9.43 -1.09
N GLY A 182 -3.43 9.18 -1.49
CA GLY A 182 -3.80 8.83 -2.87
C GLY A 182 -3.52 7.39 -3.27
N MET A 183 -3.15 6.51 -2.32
CA MET A 183 -2.99 5.08 -2.55
C MET A 183 -4.32 4.36 -2.69
N ILE A 184 -4.28 3.17 -3.30
CA ILE A 184 -5.36 2.20 -3.24
C ILE A 184 -4.95 1.06 -2.31
N ARG A 185 -5.75 0.83 -1.27
CA ARG A 185 -5.60 -0.31 -0.35
C ARG A 185 -6.95 -0.99 -0.16
N ALA A 186 -6.91 -2.31 0.03
CA ALA A 186 -8.07 -3.08 0.47
C ALA A 186 -7.70 -3.76 1.79
N CYS A 187 -8.46 -3.44 2.83
CA CYS A 187 -8.27 -3.99 4.16
C CYS A 187 -9.65 -4.30 4.74
N ASP A 188 -10.34 -5.30 4.20
CA ASP A 188 -11.64 -5.71 4.72
C ASP A 188 -11.48 -6.27 6.15
N PRO A 189 -12.24 -5.76 7.16
CA PRO A 189 -12.04 -6.14 8.55
C PRO A 189 -12.36 -7.61 8.82
N ILE A 190 -13.30 -8.22 8.07
CA ILE A 190 -13.66 -9.63 8.21
C ILE A 190 -12.51 -10.50 7.71
N GLN A 191 -12.00 -10.24 6.50
CA GLN A 191 -10.86 -10.97 5.95
C GLN A 191 -9.57 -10.75 6.76
N LEU A 192 -9.38 -9.54 7.28
CA LEU A 192 -8.27 -9.22 8.17
C LEU A 192 -8.33 -10.08 9.43
N LYS A 193 -9.48 -10.08 10.12
CA LYS A 193 -9.68 -10.88 11.32
C LYS A 193 -9.50 -12.37 11.04
N GLN A 194 -10.13 -12.88 9.98
CA GLN A 194 -10.04 -14.29 9.60
C GLN A 194 -8.59 -14.72 9.36
N TRP A 195 -7.82 -13.92 8.62
CA TRP A 195 -6.40 -14.23 8.41
C TRP A 195 -5.60 -14.13 9.70
N PHE A 196 -5.82 -13.10 10.51
CA PHE A 196 -5.09 -12.89 11.77
C PHE A 196 -5.36 -14.01 12.79
N ASP A 197 -6.61 -14.48 12.89
CA ASP A 197 -7.02 -15.56 13.79
C ASP A 197 -6.36 -16.91 13.43
N THR A 198 -5.95 -17.12 12.17
CA THR A 198 -5.22 -18.34 11.78
C THR A 198 -3.73 -18.28 12.09
N GLN A 199 -3.22 -17.15 12.58
CA GLN A 199 -1.80 -16.95 12.78
C GLN A 199 -1.33 -17.43 14.15
N GLN A 200 -0.23 -18.17 14.14
CA GLN A 200 0.51 -18.61 15.31
C GLN A 200 1.48 -17.51 15.73
N LEU A 201 1.00 -16.60 16.58
CA LEU A 201 1.79 -15.44 17.03
C LEU A 201 2.90 -15.80 18.04
N GLY A 202 2.95 -17.05 18.52
CA GLY A 202 4.05 -17.54 19.35
C GLY A 202 4.09 -16.95 20.77
N TYR A 203 2.98 -16.39 21.27
CA TYR A 203 2.85 -16.01 22.68
C TYR A 203 2.87 -17.27 23.54
N SER A 204 4.02 -17.56 24.14
CA SER A 204 4.19 -18.53 25.24
C SER A 204 4.08 -17.83 26.58
#